data_AF-A0A2J6QZN5-F1
#
_entry.id   AF-A0A2J6QZN5-F1
#
_cell.length_a   1.000
_cell.length_b   1.000
_cell.length_c   1.000
_cell.angle_alpha   90.00
_cell.angle_beta   90.00
_cell.angle_gamma   90.00
#
_symmetry.space_group_name_H-M   'P 1'
#
loop_
_entity.id
_entity.type
_entity.pdbx_description
1 polymer ?
#
loop_
_entity_poly.entity_id
_entity_poly.type
_entity_poly.pdbx_seq_one_letter_code
_entity_poly.pdbx_strand_id
1 'polypeptide(L)'
;MLRKSAKSSAFSTIRIAASIFAWFWLWHIYNHYQPSFIGIYYNFRPEEGSDSECEPELFHGVDDILVALRTGASEAPAKLPVHFNTTLRCAPHFTIFSDMEEYIEGHHILNALDEVNPDIVASHPDFDYYHLRQERAELALLLSRPSAGR
;
A
#
# COMPACT_ATOMS: atom_id res chain seq x y z
N MET A 1 32.96 61.95 -4.40
CA MET A 1 33.54 60.65 -3.98
C MET A 1 32.40 59.77 -3.46
N LEU A 2 31.84 58.89 -4.30
CA LEU A 2 30.72 58.00 -3.92
C LEU A 2 30.99 56.58 -4.43
N ARG A 3 31.30 55.65 -3.52
CA ARG A 3 30.96 54.24 -3.69
C ARG A 3 31.16 53.48 -2.38
N LYS A 4 30.09 53.29 -1.61
CA LYS A 4 30.06 52.20 -0.62
C LYS A 4 28.72 51.47 -0.67
N SER A 5 28.85 50.16 -0.82
CA SER A 5 28.02 49.14 -0.18
C SER A 5 26.60 48.90 -0.70
N ALA A 6 26.47 48.44 -1.95
CA ALA A 6 25.25 47.78 -2.43
C ALA A 6 25.27 46.24 -2.27
N LYS A 7 26.44 45.65 -1.92
CA LYS A 7 26.65 44.19 -1.97
C LYS A 7 26.27 43.46 -0.67
N SER A 8 26.35 44.11 0.49
CA SER A 8 26.05 43.49 1.81
C SER A 8 24.55 43.27 2.03
N SER A 9 23.72 44.22 1.60
CA SER A 9 22.25 44.17 1.72
C SER A 9 21.63 43.00 0.94
N ALA A 10 22.07 42.80 -0.30
CA ALA A 10 21.54 41.75 -1.17
C ALA A 10 21.82 40.32 -0.66
N PHE A 11 22.98 40.08 -0.04
CA PHE A 11 23.28 38.77 0.54
C PHE A 11 22.44 38.49 1.80
N SER A 12 22.13 39.52 2.59
CA SER A 12 21.26 39.38 3.76
C SER A 12 19.82 39.04 3.37
N THR A 13 19.27 39.72 2.36
CA THR A 13 17.91 39.46 1.89
C THR A 13 17.75 38.08 1.24
N ILE A 14 18.76 37.61 0.49
CA ILE A 14 18.77 36.25 -0.08
C ILE A 14 18.74 35.19 1.03
N ARG A 15 19.49 35.37 2.12
CA ARG A 15 19.50 34.42 3.25
C ARG A 15 18.15 34.35 3.96
N ILE A 16 17.51 35.51 4.17
CA ILE A 16 16.19 35.57 4.80
C ILE A 16 15.14 34.90 3.92
N ALA A 17 15.12 35.20 2.61
CA ALA A 17 14.20 34.58 1.68
C ALA A 17 14.41 33.05 1.62
N ALA A 18 15.64 32.57 1.54
CA ALA A 18 15.96 31.15 1.54
C ALA A 18 15.47 30.44 2.82
N SER A 19 15.64 31.06 3.99
CA SER A 19 15.14 30.53 5.26
C SER A 19 13.61 30.47 5.30
N ILE A 20 12.93 31.50 4.79
CA ILE A 20 11.45 31.51 4.71
C ILE A 20 10.96 30.44 3.75
N PHE A 21 11.58 30.29 2.58
CA PHE A 21 11.25 29.21 1.65
C PHE A 21 11.50 27.84 2.25
N ALA A 22 12.64 27.62 2.93
CA ALA A 22 12.93 26.35 3.60
C ALA A 22 11.89 26.04 4.68
N TRP A 23 11.49 27.03 5.48
CA TRP A 23 10.43 26.88 6.48
C TRP A 23 9.05 26.63 5.86
N PHE A 24 8.70 27.33 4.78
CA PHE A 24 7.45 27.09 4.05
C PHE A 24 7.43 25.70 3.44
N TRP A 25 8.53 25.24 2.85
CA TRP A 25 8.66 23.86 2.33
C TRP A 25 8.61 22.83 3.46
N LEU A 26 9.28 23.06 4.60
CA LEU A 26 9.20 22.18 5.77
C LEU A 26 7.79 22.14 6.36
N TRP A 27 7.10 23.28 6.44
CA TRP A 27 5.72 23.37 6.88
C TRP A 27 4.76 22.71 5.88
N HIS A 28 4.97 22.91 4.58
CA HIS A 28 4.18 22.28 3.53
C HIS A 28 4.40 20.77 3.51
N ILE A 29 5.64 20.29 3.66
CA ILE A 29 5.93 18.87 3.88
C ILE A 29 5.25 18.42 5.18
N TYR A 30 5.42 19.09 6.32
CA TYR A 30 4.80 18.68 7.58
C TYR A 30 3.27 18.59 7.51
N ASN A 31 2.59 19.51 6.81
CA ASN A 31 1.12 19.53 6.72
C ASN A 31 0.56 18.70 5.54
N HIS A 32 1.31 18.53 4.45
CA HIS A 32 0.89 17.78 3.26
C HIS A 32 1.45 16.36 3.21
N TYR A 33 2.42 16.04 4.07
CA TYR A 33 2.74 14.68 4.47
C TYR A 33 1.59 14.21 5.36
N GLN A 34 0.44 13.93 4.74
CA GLN A 34 -0.67 13.21 5.34
C GLN A 34 -0.15 11.85 5.82
N PRO A 35 0.01 11.61 7.14
CA PRO A 35 0.16 10.27 7.66
C PRO A 35 -1.21 9.72 8.08
N SER A 36 -2.29 10.19 7.45
CA SER A 36 -3.64 9.68 7.70
C SER A 36 -3.82 8.24 7.22
N PHE A 37 -2.92 7.75 6.36
CA PHE A 37 -2.92 6.36 5.93
C PHE A 37 -2.14 5.44 6.90
N ILE A 38 -1.00 5.86 7.45
CA ILE A 38 -0.17 5.00 8.34
C ILE A 38 -0.68 5.01 9.79
N GLY A 39 -1.24 6.14 10.25
CA GLY A 39 -1.72 6.29 11.63
C GLY A 39 -2.92 5.40 12.00
N ILE A 40 -3.68 4.91 11.02
CA ILE A 40 -4.83 4.02 11.27
C ILE A 40 -4.36 2.54 11.40
N TYR A 41 -3.33 2.13 10.65
CA TYR A 41 -2.82 0.74 10.71
C TYR A 41 -2.11 0.38 12.02
N TYR A 42 -1.35 1.30 12.62
CA TYR A 42 -0.67 1.02 13.89
C TYR A 42 -1.52 1.26 15.15
N ASN A 43 -2.63 2.01 15.03
CA ASN A 43 -3.54 2.25 16.16
C ASN A 43 -4.68 1.23 16.26
N PHE A 44 -4.80 0.30 15.31
CA PHE A 44 -5.63 -0.90 15.52
C PHE A 44 -4.87 -1.86 16.43
N ARG A 45 -4.79 -1.53 17.72
CA ARG A 45 -4.73 -2.58 18.73
C ARG A 45 -6.07 -3.29 18.58
N PRO A 46 -6.11 -4.58 18.16
CA PRO A 46 -7.35 -5.31 18.28
C PRO A 46 -7.70 -5.21 19.75
N GLU A 47 -8.75 -4.44 20.08
CA GLU A 47 -9.45 -4.76 21.31
C GLU A 47 -9.71 -6.25 21.20
N GLU A 48 -9.37 -6.97 22.26
CA GLU A 48 -9.89 -8.29 22.57
C GLU A 48 -11.40 -8.11 22.82
N GLY A 49 -12.07 -7.61 21.79
CA GLY A 49 -13.49 -7.38 21.72
C GLY A 49 -14.06 -8.76 21.57
N SER A 50 -14.81 -9.14 22.59
CA SER A 50 -15.78 -10.24 22.58
C SER A 50 -16.08 -10.69 21.18
N ASP A 51 -15.91 -11.98 20.88
CA ASP A 51 -16.45 -12.62 19.70
C ASP A 51 -17.92 -12.21 19.52
N SER A 52 -18.15 -11.09 18.84
CA SER A 52 -19.45 -10.73 18.32
C SER A 52 -19.60 -11.65 17.13
N GLU A 53 -20.12 -12.83 17.42
CA GLU A 53 -20.57 -13.78 16.41
C GLU A 53 -21.36 -12.99 15.35
N CYS A 54 -21.01 -13.17 14.08
CA CYS A 54 -21.75 -12.56 12.99
C CYS A 54 -23.21 -12.98 13.16
N GLU A 55 -24.07 -12.03 13.53
CA GLU A 55 -25.41 -12.36 14.05
C GLU A 55 -26.21 -13.04 12.93
N PRO A 56 -26.47 -14.35 13.02
CA PRO A 56 -26.93 -15.13 11.88
C PRO A 56 -28.32 -14.70 11.40
N GLU A 57 -29.13 -14.11 12.28
CA GLU A 57 -30.46 -13.62 11.93
C GLU A 57 -30.44 -12.35 11.06
N LEU A 58 -29.36 -11.56 11.10
CA LEU A 58 -29.22 -10.36 10.27
C LEU A 58 -28.72 -10.67 8.85
N PHE A 59 -28.09 -11.82 8.66
CA PHE A 59 -27.42 -12.22 7.42
C PHE A 59 -28.07 -13.45 6.73
N HIS A 60 -29.36 -13.69 6.95
CA HIS A 60 -30.08 -14.72 6.19
C HIS A 60 -29.90 -14.51 4.67
N GLY A 61 -29.24 -15.48 4.01
CA GLY A 61 -28.99 -15.49 2.57
C GLY A 61 -27.55 -15.17 2.14
N VAL A 62 -26.63 -14.83 3.05
CA VAL A 62 -25.21 -14.64 2.68
C VAL A 62 -24.49 -15.95 2.36
N ASP A 63 -25.00 -17.09 2.84
CA ASP A 63 -24.46 -18.42 2.54
C ASP A 63 -24.56 -18.76 1.05
N ASP A 64 -25.48 -18.15 0.31
CA ASP A 64 -25.63 -18.33 -1.14
C ASP A 64 -24.89 -17.25 -1.95
N ILE A 65 -24.09 -16.40 -1.30
CA ILE A 65 -23.38 -15.28 -1.93
C ILE A 65 -21.87 -15.52 -1.88
N LEU A 66 -21.21 -15.39 -3.04
CA LEU A 66 -19.76 -15.31 -3.14
C LEU A 66 -19.30 -13.85 -3.19
N VAL A 67 -18.47 -13.45 -2.23
CA VAL A 67 -17.83 -12.12 -2.21
C VAL A 67 -16.50 -12.18 -2.95
N ALA A 68 -16.41 -11.52 -4.10
CA ALA A 68 -15.14 -11.36 -4.83
C ALA A 68 -14.50 -10.00 -4.50
N LEU A 69 -13.47 -10.01 -3.65
CA LEU A 69 -12.71 -8.81 -3.30
C LEU A 69 -11.57 -8.59 -4.29
N ARG A 70 -11.52 -7.42 -4.90
CA ARG A 70 -10.45 -7.02 -5.83
C ARG A 70 -9.56 -5.96 -5.21
N THR A 71 -8.26 -6.11 -5.37
CA THR A 71 -7.26 -5.14 -4.92
C THR A 71 -6.07 -5.12 -5.87
N GLY A 72 -5.13 -4.21 -5.67
CA GLY A 72 -3.84 -4.24 -6.37
C GLY A 72 -2.74 -4.65 -5.39
N ALA A 73 -1.70 -5.33 -5.86
CA ALA A 73 -0.68 -5.90 -4.99
C ALA A 73 0.15 -4.86 -4.22
N SER A 74 0.19 -3.60 -4.67
CA SER A 74 0.80 -2.51 -3.88
C SER A 74 -0.08 -2.07 -2.71
N GLU A 75 -1.39 -2.26 -2.82
CA GLU A 75 -2.35 -1.87 -1.78
C GLU A 75 -2.71 -3.04 -0.87
N ALA A 76 -2.68 -4.27 -1.39
CA ALA A 76 -3.14 -5.48 -0.72
C ALA A 76 -2.49 -5.71 0.65
N PRO A 77 -1.15 -5.61 0.82
CA PRO A 77 -0.52 -5.82 2.12
C PRO A 77 -0.93 -4.80 3.19
N ALA A 78 -1.27 -3.58 2.77
CA ALA A 78 -1.78 -2.58 3.68
C ALA A 78 -3.28 -2.77 3.91
N LYS A 79 -4.09 -2.91 2.87
CA LYS A 79 -5.56 -2.82 2.96
C LYS A 79 -6.26 -4.11 3.32
N LEU A 80 -5.76 -5.27 2.94
CA LEU A 80 -6.45 -6.54 3.21
C LEU A 80 -6.51 -6.96 4.69
N PRO A 81 -5.45 -6.78 5.52
CA PRO A 81 -5.45 -7.25 6.91
C PRO A 81 -6.66 -6.83 7.75
N VAL A 82 -7.11 -5.58 7.60
CA VAL A 82 -8.28 -5.10 8.35
C VAL A 82 -9.56 -5.81 7.91
N HIS A 83 -9.68 -6.17 6.64
CA HIS A 83 -10.88 -6.85 6.13
C HIS A 83 -10.98 -8.30 6.63
N PHE A 84 -9.87 -9.01 6.82
CA PHE A 84 -9.87 -10.34 7.43
C PHE A 84 -10.46 -10.34 8.84
N ASN A 85 -10.20 -9.27 9.61
CA ASN A 85 -10.66 -9.14 10.99
C ASN A 85 -11.97 -8.35 11.13
N THR A 86 -12.58 -7.90 10.02
CA THR A 86 -13.83 -7.13 10.04
C THR A 86 -14.84 -7.68 9.03
N THR A 87 -14.90 -7.13 7.82
CA THR A 87 -15.93 -7.43 6.81
C THR A 87 -15.95 -8.90 6.39
N LEU A 88 -14.77 -9.50 6.15
CA LEU A 88 -14.68 -10.88 5.66
C LEU A 88 -14.98 -11.91 6.74
N ARG A 89 -15.00 -11.53 8.03
CA ARG A 89 -15.42 -12.44 9.12
C ARG A 89 -16.86 -12.93 8.93
N CYS A 90 -17.72 -12.09 8.34
CA CYS A 90 -19.13 -12.39 8.13
C CYS A 90 -19.45 -12.79 6.68
N ALA A 91 -18.44 -12.96 5.84
CA ALA A 91 -18.61 -13.48 4.49
C ALA A 91 -18.12 -14.93 4.46
N PRO A 92 -19.00 -15.94 4.60
CA PRO A 92 -18.58 -17.34 4.67
C PRO A 92 -17.89 -17.82 3.39
N HIS A 93 -18.22 -17.20 2.25
CA HIS A 93 -17.67 -17.51 0.95
C HIS A 93 -17.08 -16.25 0.32
N PHE A 94 -15.74 -16.15 0.32
CA PHE A 94 -15.04 -15.08 -0.36
C PHE A 94 -13.87 -15.59 -1.18
N THR A 95 -13.50 -14.81 -2.19
CA THR A 95 -12.29 -14.97 -2.98
C THR A 95 -11.63 -13.62 -3.15
N ILE A 96 -10.30 -13.59 -3.20
CA ILE A 96 -9.53 -12.35 -3.29
C ILE A 96 -8.70 -12.40 -4.56
N PHE A 97 -8.83 -11.37 -5.38
CA PHE A 97 -8.07 -11.18 -6.61
C PHE A 97 -7.18 -9.96 -6.51
N SER A 98 -5.96 -10.10 -7.00
CA SER A 98 -4.97 -9.04 -7.16
C SER A 98 -4.29 -9.14 -8.52
N ASP A 99 -3.65 -8.07 -8.95
CA ASP A 99 -2.78 -8.06 -10.13
C ASP A 99 -1.43 -8.80 -9.90
N MET A 100 -1.26 -9.50 -8.78
CA MET A 100 -0.13 -10.39 -8.47
C MET A 100 -0.58 -11.49 -7.50
N GLU A 101 -0.08 -12.71 -7.68
CA GLU A 101 -0.35 -13.81 -6.75
C GLU A 101 0.54 -13.69 -5.50
N GLU A 102 -0.06 -13.81 -4.31
CA GLU A 102 0.65 -13.75 -3.03
C GLU A 102 -0.14 -14.39 -1.88
N TYR A 103 0.50 -14.50 -0.72
CA TYR A 103 -0.13 -14.91 0.54
C TYR A 103 -0.02 -13.78 1.55
N ILE A 104 -1.16 -13.32 2.08
CA ILE A 104 -1.22 -12.27 3.10
C ILE A 104 -2.02 -12.80 4.28
N GLU A 105 -1.41 -12.79 5.47
CA GLU A 105 -2.00 -13.30 6.72
C GLU A 105 -2.63 -14.70 6.58
N GLY A 106 -1.98 -15.58 5.83
CA GLY A 106 -2.44 -16.96 5.61
C GLY A 106 -3.55 -17.13 4.58
N HIS A 107 -4.03 -16.05 3.96
CA HIS A 107 -5.01 -16.09 2.88
C HIS A 107 -4.31 -16.08 1.53
N HIS A 108 -4.84 -16.83 0.56
CA HIS A 108 -4.34 -16.88 -0.81
C HIS A 108 -5.02 -15.80 -1.65
N ILE A 109 -4.22 -14.98 -2.33
CA ILE A 109 -4.67 -13.93 -3.22
C ILE A 109 -4.40 -14.40 -4.64
N LEU A 110 -5.48 -14.55 -5.43
CA LEU A 110 -5.44 -15.03 -6.80
C LEU A 110 -4.94 -13.94 -7.76
N ASN A 111 -4.15 -14.35 -8.75
CA ASN A 111 -3.71 -13.45 -9.81
C ASN A 111 -4.84 -13.25 -10.83
N ALA A 112 -5.37 -12.04 -10.93
CA ALA A 112 -6.43 -11.69 -11.87
C ALA A 112 -6.00 -11.70 -13.35
N LEU A 113 -4.69 -11.83 -13.62
CA LEU A 113 -4.09 -11.77 -14.95
C LEU A 113 -3.58 -13.13 -15.47
N ASP A 114 -3.78 -14.22 -14.72
CA ASP A 114 -3.30 -15.56 -15.06
C ASP A 114 -3.97 -16.17 -16.31
N GLU A 115 -5.24 -15.83 -16.56
CA GLU A 115 -6.00 -16.27 -17.73
C GLU A 115 -5.83 -15.36 -18.96
N VAL A 116 -5.04 -14.29 -18.86
CA VAL A 116 -4.75 -13.44 -20.02
C VAL A 116 -3.83 -14.20 -20.98
N ASN A 117 -4.06 -14.06 -22.29
CA ASN A 117 -3.25 -14.72 -23.31
C ASN A 117 -1.74 -14.44 -23.07
N PRO A 118 -0.92 -15.50 -22.90
CA PRO A 118 0.49 -15.34 -22.54
C PRO A 118 1.29 -14.57 -23.61
N ASP A 119 0.92 -14.67 -24.88
CA ASP A 119 1.57 -13.91 -25.95
C ASP A 119 1.34 -12.39 -25.78
N ILE A 120 0.16 -12.00 -25.30
CA ILE A 120 -0.18 -10.59 -25.02
C ILE A 120 0.58 -10.12 -23.77
N VAL A 121 0.56 -10.91 -22.69
CA VAL A 121 1.30 -10.59 -21.46
C VAL A 121 2.78 -10.40 -21.77
N ALA A 122 3.39 -11.28 -22.56
CA ALA A 122 4.81 -11.24 -22.89
C ALA A 122 5.23 -10.09 -23.82
N SER A 123 4.34 -9.60 -24.69
CA SER A 123 4.73 -8.67 -25.76
C SER A 123 4.14 -7.27 -25.65
N HIS A 124 3.06 -7.09 -24.89
CA HIS A 124 2.34 -5.82 -24.83
C HIS A 124 2.90 -4.91 -23.72
N PRO A 125 3.20 -3.62 -24.01
CA PRO A 125 3.85 -2.71 -23.06
C PRO A 125 3.04 -2.44 -21.79
N ASP A 126 1.72 -2.64 -21.83
CA ASP A 126 0.85 -2.49 -20.64
C ASP A 126 1.24 -3.46 -19.51
N PHE A 127 1.96 -4.56 -19.82
CA PHE A 127 2.44 -5.53 -18.83
C PHE A 127 3.85 -5.24 -18.30
N ASP A 128 4.52 -4.18 -18.74
CA ASP A 128 5.87 -3.83 -18.25
C ASP A 128 5.89 -3.67 -16.72
N TYR A 129 4.88 -3.02 -16.17
CA TYR A 129 4.76 -2.84 -14.73
C TYR A 129 4.48 -4.15 -13.98
N TYR A 130 3.68 -5.04 -14.59
CA TYR A 130 3.37 -6.36 -14.05
C TYR A 130 4.62 -7.24 -13.97
N HIS A 131 5.43 -7.29 -15.03
CA HIS A 131 6.71 -8.02 -15.04
C HIS A 131 7.68 -7.49 -13.98
N LEU A 132 7.81 -6.17 -13.86
CA LEU A 132 8.64 -5.55 -12.82
C LEU A 132 8.23 -5.93 -11.40
N ARG A 133 6.93 -6.16 -11.15
CA ARG A 133 6.45 -6.64 -9.85
C ARG A 133 6.82 -8.10 -9.63
N GLN A 134 6.62 -8.97 -10.62
CA GLN A 134 6.99 -10.38 -10.54
C GLN A 134 8.48 -10.57 -10.25
N GLU A 135 9.34 -9.88 -11.02
CA GLU A 135 10.80 -9.95 -10.83
C GLU A 135 11.20 -9.56 -9.40
N ARG A 136 10.59 -8.50 -8.83
CA ARG A 136 10.86 -8.09 -7.44
C ARG A 136 10.42 -9.14 -6.44
N ALA A 137 9.25 -9.75 -6.65
CA ALA A 137 8.73 -10.80 -5.78
C ALA A 137 9.65 -12.04 -5.80
N GLU A 138 10.09 -12.46 -6.99
CA GLU A 138 11.05 -13.56 -7.14
C GLU A 138 12.39 -13.26 -6.46
N LEU A 139 12.92 -12.04 -6.65
CA LEU A 139 14.15 -11.61 -5.98
C LEU A 139 14.02 -11.62 -4.45
N ALA A 140 12.89 -11.13 -3.91
CA ALA A 140 12.62 -11.17 -2.48
C ALA A 140 12.56 -12.61 -1.95
N LEU A 141 11.99 -13.55 -2.71
CA LEU A 141 11.96 -14.96 -2.36
C LEU A 141 13.37 -15.58 -2.37
N LEU A 142 14.21 -15.23 -3.34
CA LEU A 142 15.59 -15.72 -3.41
C LEU A 142 16.44 -15.22 -2.25
N LEU A 143 16.24 -13.95 -1.84
CA LEU A 143 16.97 -13.36 -0.71
C LEU A 143 16.50 -13.87 0.66
N SER A 144 15.24 -14.30 0.77
CA SER A 144 14.68 -14.85 2.02
C SER A 144 14.97 -16.33 2.23
N ARG A 145 15.46 -17.05 1.21
CA ARG A 145 15.90 -18.44 1.37
C ARG A 145 17.16 -18.49 2.23
N PRO A 146 17.17 -19.26 3.34
CA PRO A 146 18.40 -19.47 4.10
C PRO A 146 19.45 -20.08 3.18
N SER A 147 20.68 -19.57 3.22
CA SER A 147 21.78 -20.19 2.49
C SER A 147 21.91 -21.63 2.99
N ALA A 148 21.71 -22.60 2.10
CA ALA A 148 21.99 -23.98 2.40
C ALA A 148 23.50 -24.08 2.71
N GLY A 149 23.83 -24.05 3.98
CA GLY A 149 25.19 -24.18 4.49
C GLY A 149 25.76 -25.52 4.05
N ARG A 150 26.90 -25.43 3.37
CA ARG A 150 27.82 -26.53 3.06
C ARG A 150 28.78 -26.73 4.22
#